data_AF-A0A438JNX6-F1
#
_entry.id   AF-A0A438JNX6-F1
#
_cell.length_a   1.000
_cell.length_b   1.000
_cell.length_c   1.000
_cell.angle_alpha   90.00
_cell.angle_beta   90.00
_cell.angle_gamma   90.00
#
_symmetry.space_group_name_H-M   'P 1'
#
loop_
_entity.id
_entity.type
_entity.pdbx_description
1 polymer ?
#
loop_
_entity_poly.entity_id
_entity_poly.type
_entity_poly.pdbx_seq_one_letter_code
_entity_poly.pdbx_strand_id
1 'polypeptide(L)' 'MESCPSVKNILLLDSEGKRVAVKYYCDDWPTNNAKETFEKSVFSKTQKTNARTEGDV' A
#
# COMPACT_ATOMS: atom_id res chain seq x y z
N MET A 1 3.50 -19.27 -18.18
CA MET A 1 2.61 -18.97 -17.04
C MET A 1 3.41 -18.02 -16.17
N GLU A 2 3.24 -16.72 -16.35
CA GLU A 2 3.93 -15.76 -15.48
C GLU A 2 3.42 -16.02 -14.06
N SER A 3 4.34 -16.38 -13.16
CA SER A 3 4.02 -16.60 -11.76
C SER A 3 3.25 -15.38 -11.28
N CYS A 4 2.05 -15.57 -10.74
CA CYS A 4 1.36 -14.48 -10.07
C CYS A 4 2.35 -13.90 -9.05
N PRO A 5 2.71 -12.60 -9.16
CA PRO A 5 3.65 -12.05 -8.21
C PRO A 5 3.00 -12.20 -6.83
N SER A 6 3.70 -12.82 -5.88
CA SER A 6 3.18 -13.03 -4.52
C SER A 6 2.82 -11.69 -3.84
N VAL A 7 3.29 -10.58 -4.39
CA VAL A 7 3.00 -9.21 -3.99
C VAL A 7 2.46 -8.43 -5.19
N LYS A 8 1.25 -7.87 -5.08
CA LYS A 8 0.66 -7.03 -6.14
C LYS A 8 1.29 -5.63 -6.22
N ASN A 9 1.59 -5.04 -5.05
CA ASN A 9 2.19 -3.73 -4.95
C ASN A 9 2.95 -3.55 -3.61
N ILE A 10 3.91 -2.63 -3.62
CA ILE A 10 4.61 -2.13 -2.43
C ILE A 10 4.41 -0.62 -2.39
N LEU A 11 3.86 -0.14 -1.27
CA LEU A 11 3.54 1.27 -1.05
C LEU A 11 4.40 1.80 0.12
N LEU A 12 5.13 2.89 -0.12
CA LEU A 12 5.77 3.66 0.93
C LEU A 12 5.07 5.02 0.99
N LEU A 13 4.33 5.25 2.07
CA LEU A 13 3.57 6.47 2.29
C LEU A 13 4.12 7.22 3.51
N ASP A 14 4.05 8.55 3.49
CA ASP A 14 4.36 9.38 4.65
C ASP A 14 3.22 9.35 5.70
N SER A 15 3.39 10.08 6.80
CA SER A 15 2.41 10.17 7.88
C SER A 15 1.07 10.81 7.48
N GLU A 16 1.02 11.51 6.35
CA GLU A 16 -0.19 12.12 5.79
C GLU A 16 -0.83 11.25 4.70
N GLY A 17 -0.24 10.09 4.39
CA GLY A 17 -0.71 9.16 3.36
C GLY A 17 -0.30 9.56 1.95
N LYS A 18 0.65 10.48 1.79
CA LYS A 18 1.20 10.84 0.47
C LYS A 18 2.29 9.85 0.06
N ARG A 19 2.39 9.60 -1.24
CA ARG A 19 3.33 8.64 -1.84
C ARG A 19 4.76 9.17 -1.75
N VAL A 20 5.63 8.41 -1.07
CA VAL A 20 7.09 8.59 -1.10
C VAL A 20 7.71 7.69 -2.17
N ALA A 21 7.29 6.43 -2.23
CA ALA A 21 7.69 5.49 -3.28
C ALA A 21 6.57 4.47 -3.54
N VAL A 22 6.49 4.00 -4.78
CA VAL A 22 5.52 2.98 -5.16
C VAL A 22 6.07 2.04 -6.22
N LYS A 23 5.73 0.76 -6.10
CA LYS A 23 5.94 -0.23 -7.17
C LYS A 23 4.70 -1.09 -7.30
N TYR A 24 4.11 -1.10 -8.50
CA TYR A 24 3.05 -2.02 -8.88
C TYR A 24 3.67 -3.13 -9.74
N TYR A 25 3.36 -4.37 -9.42
CA TYR A 25 3.78 -5.57 -10.17
C TYR A 25 2.63 -6.19 -10.97
N CYS A 26 1.43 -5.61 -10.87
CA CYS A 26 0.21 -6.07 -11.51
C CYS A 26 -0.58 -4.89 -12.08
N ASP A 27 -1.27 -5.11 -13.19
CA ASP A 27 -2.01 -4.09 -13.95
C ASP A 27 -3.47 -3.90 -13.51
N ASP A 28 -3.86 -4.45 -12.35
CA ASP A 28 -5.19 -4.30 -11.75
C ASP A 28 -5.62 -2.82 -11.56
N TRP A 29 -4.66 -1.89 -11.48
CA TRP A 29 -4.87 -0.44 -11.41
C TRP A 29 -4.23 0.27 -12.61
N PRO A 30 -4.90 0.32 -13.77
CA PRO A 30 -4.29 0.77 -15.01
C PRO A 30 -4.09 2.30 -15.08
N THR A 31 -4.88 3.08 -14.35
CA THR A 31 -4.81 4.55 -14.35
C THR A 31 -4.16 5.08 -13.08
N ASN A 32 -3.52 6.25 -13.17
CA ASN A 32 -2.93 6.90 -11.98
C ASN A 32 -4.00 7.22 -10.92
N ASN A 33 -5.19 7.66 -11.35
CA ASN A 33 -6.31 7.92 -10.43
C ASN A 33 -6.77 6.65 -9.69
N ALA A 34 -6.78 5.48 -10.35
CA ALA A 34 -7.10 4.22 -9.71
C ALA A 34 -6.05 3.81 -8.67
N LYS A 35 -4.76 4.03 -8.97
CA LYS A 35 -3.63 3.80 -8.05
C LYS A 35 -3.73 4.70 -6.81
N GLU A 36 -3.96 6.00 -7.00
CA GLU A 36 -4.12 6.97 -5.91
C GLU A 36 -5.35 6.67 -5.04
N THR A 37 -6.47 6.28 -5.65
CA THR A 37 -7.68 5.88 -4.91
C THR A 37 -7.41 4.64 -4.05
N PHE A 38 -6.68 3.67 -4.59
CA PHE A 38 -6.28 2.47 -3.86
C PHE A 38 -5.35 2.81 -2.69
N GLU A 39 -4.31 3.62 -2.90
CA GLU A 39 -3.39 4.06 -1.85
C GLU A 39 -4.11 4.78 -0.72
N LYS A 40 -5.01 5.72 -1.04
CA LYS A 40 -5.85 6.40 -0.04
C LYS A 40 -6.72 5.41 0.74
N SER A 41 -7.28 4.40 0.07
CA SER A 41 -8.09 3.36 0.72
C SER A 41 -7.25 2.51 1.68
N VAL A 42 -6.06 2.09 1.25
CA VAL A 42 -5.13 1.33 2.09
C VAL A 42 -4.72 2.14 3.30
N PHE A 43 -4.23 3.37 3.10
CA PHE A 43 -3.84 4.27 4.18
C PHE A 43 -4.97 4.50 5.18
N SER A 44 -6.18 4.83 4.71
CA SER A 44 -7.33 5.07 5.59
C SER A 44 -7.70 3.85 6.44
N LYS A 45 -7.51 2.64 5.90
CA LYS A 45 -7.79 1.38 6.60
C LYS A 45 -6.69 1.00 7.61
N THR A 46 -5.44 1.40 7.38
CA THR A 46 -4.30 1.00 8.22
C THR A 46 -3.82 2.08 9.18
N GLN A 47 -4.11 3.36 8.92
CA GLN A 47 -3.64 4.49 9.75
C GLN A 47 -4.04 4.37 11.22
N LYS A 48 -5.21 3.78 11.51
CA LYS A 48 -5.71 3.61 12.90
C LYS A 48 -5.31 2.26 13.51
N THR A 49 -4.69 1.38 12.73
CA THR A 49 -4.14 0.12 13.20
C THR A 49 -2.74 0.40 13.70
N ASN A 50 -2.63 0.92 14.93
CA ASN A 50 -1.37 0.87 15.65
C ASN A 50 -0.90 -0.58 15.64
N ALA A 51 0.29 -0.85 15.11
CA ALA A 51 0.99 -2.08 15.42
C ALA A 51 1.07 -2.09 16.95
N ARG A 52 0.25 -2.91 17.60
CA ARG A 52 0.35 -3.08 19.05
C ARG A 52 1.79 -3.51 19.29
N THR A 53 2.52 -2.69 20.02
CA THR A 53 3.80 -3.04 20.62
C THR A 53 3.53 -4.17 21.61
N GLU A 54 3.34 -5.40 21.13
CA GLU A 54 3.54 -6.59 21.95
C GLU A 54 5.05 -6.83 21.97
N GLY A 55 5.73 -6.02 22.78
CA GLY A 55 7.17 -5.98 22.88
C GLY A 55 7.63 -5.08 24.01
N ASP A 56 6.91 -5.10 25.14
CA ASP A 56 7.55 -4.81 26.42
C ASP A 56 8.31 -6.09 26.82
N VAL A 57 9.63 -5.96 26.86
CA VAL A 57 10.60 -6.94 27.35
C VAL A 57 10.69 -6.88 28.86
#